data_AF-A0A4Y2KXZ1-F1
#
_entry.id   AF-A0A4Y2KXZ1-F1
#
_cell.length_a   1.000
_cell.length_b   1.000
_cell.length_c   1.000
_cell.angle_alpha   90.00
_cell.angle_beta   90.00
_cell.angle_gamma   90.00
#
_symmetry.space_group_name_H-M   'P 1'
#
loop_
_entity.id
_entity.type
_entity.pdbx_description
1 polymer ?
#
loop_
_entity_poly.entity_id
_entity_poly.type
_entity_poly.pdbx_seq_one_letter_code
_entity_poly.pdbx_strand_id
1 'polypeptide(L)'
;MKISSHSTVLWTNSTIVLAWMQKDPSVLEPFVRNRVSAIRNLTEVSAWKHIPSKENPADIISRRIDPEKFQNCNLWWFGPSFLQDHSVVSPCDFSDINDNELYQRKFKKNPTDPVCLVVQGQEVLPIINNCSSFTRLQQVIGWCVRFVRNAKNSLQPNEET
;
A
#
# COMPACT_ATOMS: atom_id res chain seq x y z
N MET A 1 -3.27 1.03 41.45
CA MET A 1 -2.91 -0.36 41.11
C MET A 1 -1.94 -0.32 39.94
N LYS A 2 -0.64 -0.54 40.18
CA LYS A 2 0.39 -0.52 39.14
C LYS A 2 0.57 -1.96 38.68
N ILE A 3 0.02 -2.32 37.51
CA ILE A 3 0.15 -3.67 36.98
C ILE A 3 1.60 -3.83 36.51
N SER A 4 2.38 -4.68 37.18
CA SER A 4 3.76 -4.98 36.79
C SER A 4 3.76 -5.92 35.58
N SER A 5 3.90 -5.39 34.38
CA SER A 5 4.03 -6.18 33.15
C SER A 5 5.44 -6.76 33.05
N HIS A 6 5.57 -8.09 33.06
CA HIS A 6 6.86 -8.79 32.99
C HIS A 6 7.35 -9.01 31.54
N SER A 7 6.45 -8.85 30.55
CA SER A 7 6.76 -8.86 29.11
C SER A 7 5.54 -8.34 28.35
N THR A 8 5.73 -7.71 27.18
CA THR A 8 4.65 -7.22 26.30
C THR A 8 4.88 -7.71 24.88
N VAL A 9 3.86 -8.33 24.29
CA VAL A 9 3.87 -8.79 22.89
C VAL A 9 2.79 -8.04 22.12
N LEU A 10 3.15 -7.54 20.94
CA LEU A 10 2.29 -6.74 20.07
C LEU A 10 2.01 -7.53 18.79
N TRP A 11 0.76 -7.55 18.34
CA TRP A 11 0.36 -8.37 17.18
C TRP A 11 -0.17 -7.50 16.04
N THR A 12 0.20 -7.84 14.82
CA THR A 12 -0.37 -7.24 13.60
C THR A 12 -0.53 -8.30 12.52
N ASN A 13 -1.62 -8.22 11.76
CA ASN A 13 -1.81 -9.04 10.56
C ASN A 13 -1.20 -8.43 9.30
N SER A 14 -0.57 -7.26 9.44
CA SER A 14 0.05 -6.55 8.33
C SER A 14 1.51 -6.95 8.22
N THR A 15 1.79 -7.96 7.39
CA THR A 15 3.17 -8.34 7.04
C THR A 15 3.96 -7.18 6.46
N ILE A 16 3.26 -6.17 5.92
CA ILE A 16 3.84 -4.93 5.41
C ILE A 16 4.30 -3.93 6.43
N VAL A 17 3.57 -3.81 7.52
CA VAL A 17 4.05 -3.02 8.64
C VAL A 17 5.25 -3.72 9.30
N LEU A 18 5.21 -5.05 9.47
CA LEU A 18 6.32 -5.79 10.08
C LEU A 18 7.64 -5.61 9.32
N ALA A 19 7.61 -5.70 8.00
CA ALA A 19 8.81 -5.49 7.20
C ALA A 19 9.35 -4.06 7.27
N TRP A 20 8.47 -3.08 7.23
CA TRP A 20 8.89 -1.68 7.31
C TRP A 20 9.56 -1.38 8.66
N MET A 21 9.10 -2.01 9.74
CA MET A 21 9.72 -1.85 11.07
C MET A 21 11.13 -2.44 11.15
N GLN A 22 11.45 -3.47 10.35
CA GLN A 22 12.78 -4.06 10.29
C GLN A 22 13.79 -3.24 9.47
N LYS A 23 13.34 -2.31 8.62
CA LYS A 23 14.22 -1.48 7.80
C LYS A 23 14.61 -0.19 8.52
N ASP A 24 15.67 0.43 8.02
CA ASP A 24 16.01 1.79 8.42
C ASP A 24 14.91 2.77 7.92
N PRO A 25 14.34 3.64 8.78
CA PRO A 25 13.27 4.55 8.36
C PRO A 25 13.70 5.51 7.23
N SER A 26 15.00 5.82 7.09
CA SER A 26 15.50 6.73 6.05
C SER A 26 15.19 6.24 4.63
N VAL A 27 15.17 4.92 4.40
CA VAL A 27 14.90 4.32 3.08
C VAL A 27 13.40 4.26 2.74
N LEU A 28 12.52 4.58 3.71
CA LEU A 28 11.08 4.55 3.53
C LEU A 28 10.54 5.90 3.02
N GLU A 29 9.47 5.86 2.23
CA GLU A 29 8.73 7.05 1.80
C GLU A 29 8.27 7.88 3.02
N PRO A 30 8.24 9.23 2.95
CA PRO A 30 8.02 10.10 4.12
C PRO A 30 6.81 9.74 4.98
N PHE A 31 5.69 9.39 4.34
CA PHE A 31 4.46 8.99 5.04
C PHE A 31 4.63 7.72 5.89
N VAL A 32 5.37 6.73 5.36
CA VAL A 32 5.63 5.45 6.03
C VAL A 32 6.73 5.64 7.08
N ARG A 33 7.81 6.33 6.72
CA ARG A 33 8.93 6.69 7.60
C ARG A 33 8.44 7.29 8.92
N ASN A 34 7.59 8.32 8.83
CA ASN A 34 7.14 9.03 10.03
C ASN A 34 6.36 8.12 10.99
N ARG A 35 5.55 7.19 10.47
CA ARG A 35 4.79 6.22 11.28
C ARG A 35 5.69 5.15 11.88
N VAL A 36 6.59 4.59 11.08
CA VAL A 36 7.55 3.59 11.53
C VAL A 36 8.46 4.16 12.61
N SER A 37 8.94 5.39 12.44
CA SER A 37 9.73 6.09 13.45
C SER A 37 8.96 6.26 14.77
N ALA A 38 7.70 6.68 14.71
CA ALA A 38 6.85 6.79 15.90
C ALA A 38 6.67 5.43 16.60
N ILE A 39 6.41 4.35 15.85
CA ILE A 39 6.27 3.00 16.42
C ILE A 39 7.57 2.55 17.11
N ARG A 40 8.72 2.74 16.45
CA ARG A 40 10.04 2.37 17.00
C ARG A 40 10.44 3.18 18.23
N ASN A 41 9.95 4.42 18.36
CA ASN A 41 10.17 5.23 19.55
C ASN A 41 9.30 4.81 20.74
N LEU A 42 8.14 4.20 20.49
CA LEU A 42 7.18 3.79 21.52
C LEU A 42 7.34 2.33 21.95
N THR A 43 7.86 1.48 21.05
CA THR A 43 7.85 0.02 21.23
C THR A 43 9.12 -0.60 20.65
N GLU A 44 9.56 -1.70 21.24
CA GLU A 44 10.65 -2.49 20.68
C GLU A 44 10.17 -3.27 19.45
N VAL A 45 10.95 -3.24 18.36
CA VAL A 45 10.62 -3.96 17.12
C VAL A 45 10.51 -5.47 17.35
N SER A 46 11.33 -6.02 18.25
CA SER A 46 11.33 -7.43 18.66
C SER A 46 10.02 -7.88 19.34
N ALA A 47 9.26 -6.94 19.94
CA ALA A 47 8.00 -7.24 20.59
C ALA A 47 6.85 -7.48 19.60
N TRP A 48 7.03 -7.11 18.32
CA TRP A 48 6.00 -7.27 17.29
C TRP A 48 6.02 -8.67 16.67
N LYS A 49 4.85 -9.30 16.60
CA LYS A 49 4.62 -10.62 16.02
C LYS A 49 3.49 -10.56 14.99
N HIS A 50 3.52 -11.51 14.05
CA HIS A 50 2.47 -11.65 13.04
C HIS A 50 1.30 -12.48 13.57
N ILE A 51 0.09 -12.05 13.30
CA ILE A 51 -1.13 -12.85 13.51
C ILE A 51 -1.90 -12.98 12.18
N PRO A 52 -2.39 -14.17 11.79
CA PRO A 52 -3.21 -14.31 10.59
C PRO A 52 -4.45 -13.39 10.63
N SER A 53 -4.86 -12.83 9.49
CA SER A 53 -6.02 -11.91 9.45
C SER A 53 -7.32 -12.51 10.00
N LYS A 54 -7.51 -13.83 9.87
CA LYS A 54 -8.67 -14.54 10.43
C LYS A 54 -8.68 -14.58 11.96
N GLU A 55 -7.50 -14.47 12.57
CA GLU A 55 -7.30 -14.48 14.01
C GLU A 55 -7.13 -13.06 14.58
N ASN A 56 -7.14 -12.01 13.74
CA ASN A 56 -6.97 -10.64 14.21
C ASN A 56 -8.31 -10.03 14.67
N PRO A 57 -8.57 -9.84 15.98
CA PRO A 57 -9.81 -9.23 16.43
C PRO A 57 -10.01 -7.80 15.93
N ALA A 58 -8.93 -7.05 15.65
CA ALA A 58 -9.03 -5.70 15.11
C ALA A 58 -9.62 -5.65 13.67
N ASP A 59 -9.53 -6.75 12.92
CA ASP A 59 -10.19 -6.85 11.61
C ASP A 59 -11.71 -6.88 11.73
N ILE A 60 -12.25 -7.43 12.83
CA ILE A 60 -13.70 -7.55 13.04
C ILE A 60 -14.34 -6.17 13.15
N ILE A 61 -13.76 -5.30 13.98
CA ILE A 61 -14.30 -3.95 14.21
C ILE A 61 -14.09 -3.04 13.00
N SER A 62 -12.96 -3.16 12.30
CA SER A 62 -12.66 -2.34 11.12
C SER A 62 -13.54 -2.66 9.90
N ARG A 63 -14.07 -3.89 9.80
CA ARG A 63 -14.94 -4.32 8.69
C ARG A 63 -16.43 -4.03 8.89
N ARG A 64 -16.83 -3.44 10.02
CA ARG A 64 -18.24 -3.20 10.39
C ARG A 64 -19.06 -4.49 10.38
N ILE A 65 -18.94 -5.24 11.45
CA ILE A 65 -19.76 -6.43 11.70
C ILE A 65 -21.18 -6.03 12.17
N ASP A 66 -22.15 -6.87 11.80
CA ASP A 66 -23.53 -6.77 12.27
C ASP A 66 -23.60 -6.85 13.81
N PRO A 67 -24.34 -5.97 14.51
CA PRO A 67 -24.47 -5.98 15.96
C PRO A 67 -24.89 -7.34 16.56
N GLU A 68 -25.76 -8.10 15.89
CA GLU A 68 -26.21 -9.41 16.38
C GLU A 68 -25.09 -10.45 16.29
N LYS A 69 -24.31 -10.40 15.22
CA LYS A 69 -23.12 -11.26 15.04
C LYS A 69 -21.99 -10.86 15.98
N PHE A 70 -21.89 -9.58 16.32
CA PHE A 70 -20.89 -9.07 17.25
C PHE A 70 -21.09 -9.57 18.68
N GLN A 71 -22.35 -9.66 19.14
CA GLN A 71 -22.67 -10.21 20.47
C GLN A 71 -22.11 -11.62 20.66
N ASN A 72 -22.15 -12.43 19.60
CA ASN A 72 -21.67 -13.81 19.61
C ASN A 72 -20.23 -13.96 19.06
N CYS A 73 -19.47 -12.86 18.94
CA CYS A 73 -18.14 -12.89 18.34
C CYS A 73 -17.06 -13.28 19.36
N ASN A 74 -16.85 -14.59 19.53
CA ASN A 74 -15.86 -15.11 20.49
C ASN A 74 -14.44 -14.58 20.27
N LEU A 75 -14.01 -14.42 19.00
CA LEU A 75 -12.69 -13.90 18.69
C LEU A 75 -12.47 -12.47 19.22
N TRP A 76 -13.52 -11.62 19.23
CA TRP A 76 -13.42 -10.27 19.79
C TRP A 76 -13.37 -10.29 21.32
N TRP A 77 -14.26 -11.07 21.95
CA TRP A 77 -14.43 -11.07 23.40
C TRP A 77 -13.34 -11.84 24.14
N PHE A 78 -12.89 -12.95 23.58
CA PHE A 78 -11.94 -13.86 24.23
C PHE A 78 -10.57 -13.90 23.54
N GLY A 79 -10.43 -13.25 22.39
CA GLY A 79 -9.22 -13.32 21.59
C GLY A 79 -9.01 -14.68 20.91
N PRO A 80 -7.87 -14.84 20.23
CA PRO A 80 -7.47 -16.08 19.59
C PRO A 80 -7.22 -17.18 20.62
N SER A 81 -7.62 -18.41 20.30
CA SER A 81 -7.43 -19.57 21.19
C SER A 81 -5.96 -19.81 21.55
N PHE A 82 -5.04 -19.56 20.62
CA PHE A 82 -3.60 -19.75 20.86
C PHE A 82 -3.01 -18.78 21.89
N LEU A 83 -3.67 -17.64 22.18
CA LEU A 83 -3.25 -16.74 23.27
C LEU A 83 -3.81 -17.16 24.63
N GLN A 84 -4.83 -18.02 24.63
CA GLN A 84 -5.41 -18.56 25.85
C GLN A 84 -4.62 -19.78 26.36
N ASP A 85 -3.91 -20.45 25.46
CA ASP A 85 -3.10 -21.61 25.77
C ASP A 85 -1.66 -21.20 26.13
N HIS A 86 -1.30 -21.31 27.40
CA HIS A 86 0.04 -21.01 27.91
C HIS A 86 1.14 -21.93 27.35
N SER A 87 0.77 -23.02 26.65
CA SER A 87 1.71 -23.97 26.06
C SER A 87 2.08 -23.65 24.61
N VAL A 88 1.36 -22.75 23.94
CA VAL A 88 1.56 -22.48 22.52
C VAL A 88 2.69 -21.45 22.33
N VAL A 89 3.85 -21.97 21.94
CA VAL A 89 4.89 -21.18 21.28
C VAL A 89 4.28 -20.59 20.02
N SER A 90 4.19 -19.26 20.00
CA SER A 90 3.72 -18.39 18.91
C SER A 90 3.80 -19.05 17.52
N PRO A 91 2.72 -19.09 16.71
CA PRO A 91 2.70 -19.94 15.51
C PRO A 91 3.71 -19.59 14.41
N CYS A 92 4.38 -18.44 14.43
CA CYS A 92 5.24 -18.05 13.32
C CYS A 92 6.40 -17.17 13.78
N ASP A 93 7.60 -17.74 13.87
CA ASP A 93 8.82 -16.97 13.65
C ASP A 93 8.92 -16.70 12.14
N PHE A 94 8.53 -15.51 11.72
CA PHE A 94 8.75 -15.06 10.34
C PHE A 94 10.22 -14.69 10.18
N SER A 95 11.03 -15.68 9.79
CA SER A 95 12.44 -15.50 9.39
C SER A 95 12.61 -14.79 8.05
N ASP A 96 11.57 -14.75 7.19
CA ASP A 96 11.75 -14.36 5.78
C ASP A 96 10.84 -13.23 5.33
N ILE A 97 10.96 -12.07 5.99
CA ILE A 97 10.26 -10.85 5.57
C ILE A 97 10.95 -10.16 4.37
N ASN A 98 12.18 -10.58 4.03
CA ASN A 98 12.95 -9.97 2.95
C ASN A 98 12.38 -10.24 1.53
N ASP A 99 11.53 -11.27 1.38
CA ASP A 99 10.94 -11.72 0.09
C ASP A 99 9.46 -11.38 -0.09
N ASN A 100 8.97 -10.35 0.60
CA ASN A 100 7.59 -9.95 0.40
C ASN A 100 7.49 -9.16 -0.92
N GLU A 101 7.12 -9.86 -1.99
CA GLU A 101 6.86 -9.36 -3.36
C GLU A 101 6.03 -8.06 -3.38
N LEU A 102 5.17 -7.87 -2.38
CA LEU A 102 4.31 -6.71 -2.21
C LEU A 102 5.11 -5.43 -1.87
N TYR A 103 6.28 -5.51 -1.21
CA TYR A 103 7.24 -4.39 -1.14
C TYR A 103 7.92 -4.15 -2.46
N GLN A 104 8.41 -5.22 -3.10
CA GLN A 104 9.16 -5.11 -4.34
C GLN A 104 8.29 -4.41 -5.39
N ARG A 105 6.97 -4.62 -5.38
CA ARG A 105 6.02 -3.91 -6.25
C ARG A 105 5.82 -2.44 -5.88
N LYS A 106 5.88 -2.06 -4.60
CA LYS A 106 5.75 -0.65 -4.15
C LYS A 106 7.02 0.17 -4.36
N PHE A 107 8.20 -0.47 -4.34
CA PHE A 107 9.50 0.18 -4.57
C PHE A 107 10.04 0.02 -6.01
N LYS A 108 9.58 -0.97 -6.79
CA LYS A 108 9.65 -0.94 -8.26
C LYS A 108 8.61 0.06 -8.80
N LYS A 109 8.70 1.31 -8.35
CA LYS A 109 8.30 2.41 -9.22
C LYS A 109 9.38 2.44 -10.29
N ASN A 110 9.16 1.72 -11.39
CA ASN A 110 9.83 2.12 -12.62
C ASN A 110 9.46 3.61 -12.82
N PRO A 111 10.39 4.51 -13.16
CA PRO A 111 10.11 5.93 -13.41
C PRO A 111 9.09 6.23 -14.52
N THR A 112 8.32 5.24 -14.97
CA THR A 112 7.52 5.24 -16.19
C THR A 112 6.05 4.93 -15.95
N ASP A 113 5.59 4.67 -14.71
CA ASP A 113 4.14 4.53 -14.50
C ASP A 113 3.48 5.90 -14.64
N PRO A 114 2.69 6.15 -15.71
CA PRO A 114 2.07 7.45 -15.89
C PRO A 114 1.06 7.66 -14.77
N VAL A 115 1.25 8.73 -14.00
CA VAL A 115 0.23 9.23 -13.07
C VAL A 115 -0.98 9.65 -13.91
N CYS A 116 -2.02 8.84 -13.94
CA CYS A 116 -3.27 9.19 -14.58
C CYS A 116 -4.02 10.18 -13.66
N LEU A 117 -3.99 11.47 -14.03
CA LEU A 117 -4.93 12.45 -13.49
C LEU A 117 -6.31 12.12 -14.04
N VAL A 118 -7.12 11.41 -13.24
CA VAL A 118 -8.55 11.26 -13.53
C VAL A 118 -9.22 12.60 -13.22
N VAL A 119 -9.33 13.47 -14.22
CA VAL A 119 -10.21 14.64 -14.16
C VAL A 119 -11.64 14.11 -14.22
N GLN A 120 -12.29 13.92 -13.08
CA GLN A 120 -13.71 13.64 -13.04
C GLN A 120 -14.46 14.87 -13.55
N GLY A 121 -15.16 14.74 -14.68
CA GLY A 121 -16.15 15.73 -15.13
C GLY A 121 -15.84 16.48 -16.42
N GLN A 122 -14.83 16.11 -17.20
CA GLN A 122 -14.70 16.56 -18.58
C GLN A 122 -14.79 15.35 -19.52
N GLU A 123 -15.67 15.44 -20.53
CA GLU A 123 -15.77 14.43 -21.58
C GLU A 123 -14.36 14.08 -22.07
N VAL A 124 -14.05 12.78 -22.05
CA VAL A 124 -12.76 12.24 -22.48
C VAL A 124 -12.58 12.65 -23.93
N LEU A 125 -11.84 13.74 -24.15
CA LEU A 125 -11.50 14.34 -25.44
C LEU A 125 -12.73 14.60 -26.35
N PRO A 126 -13.27 15.84 -26.43
CA PRO A 126 -14.41 16.17 -27.31
C PRO A 126 -14.17 15.85 -28.80
N ILE A 127 -12.92 15.57 -29.19
CA ILE A 127 -12.55 15.10 -30.53
C ILE A 127 -13.12 13.72 -30.87
N ILE A 128 -13.36 12.86 -29.88
CA ILE A 128 -13.95 11.52 -30.06
C ILE A 128 -15.40 11.66 -30.50
N ASN A 129 -16.15 12.56 -29.86
CA ASN A 129 -17.56 12.83 -30.16
C ASN A 129 -17.75 13.57 -31.50
N ASN A 130 -16.72 14.24 -32.01
CA ASN A 130 -16.78 15.04 -33.24
C ASN A 130 -16.28 14.28 -34.50
N CYS A 131 -15.88 13.01 -34.37
CA CYS A 131 -15.44 12.20 -35.51
C CYS A 131 -16.54 11.22 -35.94
N SER A 132 -17.08 11.41 -37.14
CA SER A 132 -18.14 10.55 -37.72
C SER A 132 -17.65 9.16 -38.17
N SER A 133 -16.36 8.88 -38.06
CA SER A 133 -15.75 7.59 -38.43
C SER A 133 -14.45 7.37 -37.66
N PHE A 134 -14.19 6.12 -37.29
CA PHE A 134 -12.95 5.69 -36.67
C PHE A 134 -11.72 6.06 -37.51
N THR A 135 -11.80 5.94 -38.85
CA THR A 135 -10.70 6.30 -39.75
C THR A 135 -10.36 7.80 -39.65
N ARG A 136 -11.37 8.66 -39.51
CA ARG A 136 -11.18 10.10 -39.33
C ARG A 136 -10.52 10.40 -37.99
N LEU A 137 -10.94 9.72 -36.93
CA LEU A 137 -10.32 9.82 -35.61
C LEU A 137 -8.84 9.41 -35.65
N GLN A 138 -8.52 8.28 -36.29
CA GLN A 138 -7.15 7.82 -36.46
C GLN A 138 -6.27 8.84 -37.20
N GLN A 139 -6.80 9.45 -38.28
CA GLN A 139 -6.09 10.49 -39.02
C GLN A 139 -5.84 11.74 -38.17
N VAL A 140 -6.85 12.22 -37.45
CA VAL A 140 -6.75 13.39 -36.58
C VAL A 140 -5.71 13.16 -35.48
N ILE A 141 -5.75 12.01 -34.80
CA ILE A 141 -4.75 11.63 -33.80
C ILE A 141 -3.36 11.57 -34.43
N GLY A 142 -3.24 10.97 -35.62
CA GLY A 142 -1.98 10.91 -36.38
C GLY A 142 -1.40 12.30 -36.68
N TRP A 143 -2.25 13.26 -37.05
CA TRP A 143 -1.84 14.66 -37.26
C TRP A 143 -1.44 15.36 -35.96
N CYS A 144 -2.15 15.15 -34.85
CA CYS A 144 -1.77 15.69 -33.54
C CYS A 144 -0.38 15.18 -33.12
N VAL A 145 -0.11 13.88 -33.27
CA VAL A 145 1.19 13.29 -32.95
C VAL A 145 2.28 13.85 -33.87
N ARG A 146 2.02 13.98 -35.18
CA ARG A 146 2.96 14.55 -36.14
C ARG A 146 3.28 16.02 -35.84
N PHE A 147 2.26 16.81 -35.48
CA PHE A 147 2.42 18.20 -35.07
C PHE A 147 3.30 18.33 -33.84
N VAL A 148 3.03 17.55 -32.77
CA VAL A 148 3.83 17.57 -31.54
C VAL A 148 5.29 17.19 -31.83
N ARG A 149 5.52 16.19 -32.68
CA ARG A 149 6.87 15.79 -33.08
C ARG A 149 7.60 16.90 -33.84
N ASN A 150 6.92 17.57 -34.77
CA ASN A 150 7.49 18.66 -35.55
C ASN A 150 7.78 19.91 -34.67
N ALA A 151 6.87 20.24 -33.75
CA ALA A 151 7.04 21.36 -32.82
C ALA A 151 8.22 21.15 -31.87
N LYS A 152 8.46 19.91 -31.43
CA LYS A 152 9.64 19.55 -30.61
C LYS A 152 10.95 19.62 -31.39
N ASN A 153 10.92 19.28 -32.67
CA ASN A 153 12.10 19.31 -33.53
C ASN A 153 12.47 20.73 -34.02
N SER A 154 11.54 21.69 -33.97
CA SER A 154 11.77 23.08 -34.38
C SER A 154 12.61 23.91 -33.39
N LEU A 155 13.02 23.34 -32.24
CA LEU A 155 13.75 24.03 -31.18
C LEU A 155 15.26 23.69 -31.14
N GLN A 156 15.78 22.93 -32.10
CA GLN A 156 17.23 22.81 -32.27
C GLN A 156 17.69 23.91 -33.25
N PRO A 157 18.53 24.88 -32.82
CA PRO A 157 19.09 25.87 -33.73
C PRO A 157 19.95 25.15 -34.76
N ASN A 158 19.75 25.46 -36.04
CA ASN A 158 20.66 25.00 -37.08
C ASN A 158 22.03 25.67 -36.84
N GLU A 159 23.03 24.89 -36.45
CA GLU A 159 24.42 25.33 -36.55
C GLU A 159 24.77 25.40 -38.04
N GLU A 160 24.90 26.63 -38.53
CA GLU A 160 25.35 26.98 -39.88
C GLU A 160 26.84 26.61 -40.02
N THR A 161 27.18 25.88 -41.10
CA THR A 161 28.53 25.81 -41.68
C THR A 161 28.72 26.86 -42.75
#